data_AF-A0A971W729-F1
#
_entry.id   AF-A0A971W729-F1
#
_cell.length_a   1.000
_cell.length_b   1.000
_cell.length_c   1.000
_cell.angle_alpha   90.00
_cell.angle_beta   90.00
_cell.angle_gamma   90.00
#
_symmetry.space_group_name_H-M   'P 1'
#
loop_
_entity.id
_entity.type
_entity.pdbx_description
1 polymer ?
#
loop_
_entity_poly.entity_id
_entity_poly.type
_entity_poly.pdbx_seq_one_letter_code
_entity_poly.pdbx_strand_id
1 'polypeptide(L)'
;MRRAQDQKGFTLVELMVVVVILGILVTIAVPLYNAQTEKTEKATCFANQRMIESAAVQYTLDNDDKEITDVNKIELLNDYFQGKAPTCPSGEAYSIEGGKVACTEHGHYSDSQK
;
A
#
# COMPACT_ATOMS: atom_id res chain seq x y z
N MET A 1 6.24 59.04 -21.62
CA MET A 1 5.45 58.97 -20.36
C MET A 1 5.50 57.54 -19.85
N ARG A 2 6.23 57.26 -18.77
CA ARG A 2 6.30 55.92 -18.15
C ARG A 2 5.11 55.78 -17.19
N ARG A 3 4.18 54.87 -17.49
CA ARG A 3 3.12 54.47 -16.56
C ARG A 3 3.80 53.77 -15.37
N ALA A 4 3.70 54.34 -14.17
CA ALA A 4 3.99 53.61 -12.95
C ALA A 4 2.95 52.49 -12.86
N GLN A 5 3.42 51.24 -12.92
CA GLN A 5 2.55 50.09 -12.69
C GLN A 5 2.17 50.11 -11.21
N ASP A 6 0.87 50.22 -10.95
CA ASP A 6 0.28 50.21 -9.62
C ASP A 6 0.50 48.81 -9.02
N GLN A 7 1.59 48.66 -8.26
CA GLN A 7 1.95 47.39 -7.62
C GLN A 7 1.04 47.21 -6.40
N LYS A 8 -0.15 46.65 -6.63
CA LYS A 8 -1.05 46.21 -5.56
C LYS A 8 -0.41 45.02 -4.85
N GLY A 9 0.13 45.26 -3.66
CA GLY A 9 0.64 44.22 -2.77
C GLY A 9 -0.50 43.41 -2.14
N PHE A 10 -0.22 42.13 -1.86
CA PHE A 10 -1.13 41.23 -1.14
C PHE A 10 -1.42 41.80 0.25
N THR A 11 -2.69 41.84 0.66
CA THR A 11 -3.02 42.29 2.02
C THR A 11 -2.76 41.18 3.03
N LEU A 12 -2.29 41.52 4.23
CA LEU A 12 -2.12 40.53 5.31
C LEU A 12 -3.45 39.84 5.64
N VAL A 13 -4.57 40.57 5.53
CA VAL A 13 -5.92 40.04 5.78
C VAL A 13 -6.32 38.98 4.74
N GLU A 14 -6.02 39.18 3.46
CA GLU A 14 -6.26 38.15 2.43
C GLU A 14 -5.52 36.85 2.75
N LEU A 15 -4.25 36.94 3.14
CA LEU A 15 -3.49 35.76 3.50
C LEU A 15 -4.07 35.05 4.73
N MET A 16 -4.52 35.82 5.74
CA MET A 16 -5.11 35.28 6.98
C MET A 16 -6.40 34.49 6.71
N VAL A 17 -7.31 35.01 5.89
CA VAL A 17 -8.55 34.31 5.57
C VAL A 17 -8.27 33.00 4.82
N VAL A 18 -7.29 33.01 3.91
CA VAL A 18 -6.90 31.81 3.15
C VAL A 18 -6.35 30.72 4.07
N VAL A 19 -5.45 31.03 5.00
CA VAL A 19 -4.91 30.00 5.92
C VAL A 19 -5.96 29.46 6.87
N VAL A 20 -6.94 30.28 7.28
CA VAL A 20 -8.08 29.83 8.09
C VAL A 20 -8.93 28.80 7.32
N ILE A 21 -9.28 29.09 6.06
CA ILE A 21 -10.04 28.17 5.22
C ILE A 21 -9.24 26.89 4.94
N LEU A 22 -7.95 27.00 4.63
CA LEU A 22 -7.07 25.84 4.43
C LEU A 22 -6.98 24.95 5.68
N GLY A 23 -6.91 25.55 6.88
CA GLY A 23 -6.91 24.81 8.14
C GLY A 23 -8.16 23.95 8.33
N ILE A 24 -9.33 24.50 7.99
CA ILE A 24 -10.61 23.76 8.07
C ILE A 24 -10.61 22.58 7.10
N LEU A 25 -10.15 22.79 5.86
CA LEU A 25 -10.10 21.73 4.84
C LEU A 25 -9.14 20.60 5.23
N VAL A 26 -7.93 20.93 5.70
CA VAL A 26 -6.92 19.95 6.12
C VAL A 26 -7.44 19.06 7.26
N THR A 27 -8.18 19.64 8.21
CA THR A 27 -8.74 18.91 9.35
C THR A 27 -9.67 17.76 8.91
N ILE A 28 -10.42 17.94 7.82
CA ILE A 28 -11.31 16.91 7.27
C ILE A 28 -10.53 15.98 6.32
N ALA A 29 -9.61 16.54 5.54
CA ALA A 29 -8.89 15.81 4.50
C ALA A 29 -7.95 14.73 5.06
N VAL A 30 -7.20 15.03 6.13
CA VAL A 30 -6.21 14.09 6.71
C VAL A 30 -6.82 12.78 7.19
N PRO A 31 -7.86 12.75 8.05
CA PRO A 31 -8.43 11.47 8.51
C PRO A 31 -9.07 10.69 7.37
N LEU A 32 -9.72 11.38 6.41
CA LEU A 32 -10.29 10.74 5.23
C LEU A 32 -9.22 10.08 4.36
N TYR A 33 -8.12 10.79 4.11
CA TYR A 33 -7.00 10.27 3.33
C TYR A 33 -6.34 9.07 4.01
N ASN A 34 -6.11 9.14 5.33
CA ASN A 34 -5.51 8.03 6.09
C ASN A 34 -6.40 6.77 6.03
N ALA A 35 -7.70 6.91 6.26
CA ALA A 35 -8.63 5.79 6.19
C ALA A 35 -8.72 5.17 4.79
N GLN A 36 -8.61 5.98 3.73
CA GLN A 36 -8.60 5.48 2.36
C GLN A 36 -7.27 4.78 2.01
N THR A 37 -6.16 5.30 2.53
CA THR A 37 -4.83 4.72 2.35
C THR A 37 -4.77 3.35 3.01
N GLU A 38 -5.18 3.22 4.28
CA GLU A 38 -5.23 1.93 5.01
C GLU A 38 -6.07 0.87 4.26
N LYS A 39 -7.24 1.25 3.74
CA LYS A 39 -8.07 0.36 2.92
C LYS A 39 -7.36 -0.10 1.64
N THR A 40 -6.63 0.81 0.99
CA THR A 40 -5.90 0.53 -0.25
C THR A 40 -4.70 -0.37 0.03
N GLU A 41 -3.98 -0.13 1.13
CA GLU A 41 -2.88 -0.97 1.60
C GLU A 41 -3.36 -2.38 1.90
N LYS A 42 -4.46 -2.54 2.64
CA LYS A 42 -5.07 -3.84 2.92
C LYS A 42 -5.52 -4.57 1.64
N ALA A 43 -6.19 -3.87 0.73
CA ALA A 43 -6.64 -4.46 -0.54
C ALA A 43 -5.46 -4.93 -1.41
N THR A 44 -4.41 -4.11 -1.48
CA THR A 44 -3.17 -4.45 -2.21
C THR A 44 -2.46 -5.62 -1.55
N CYS A 45 -2.38 -5.62 -0.21
CA CYS A 45 -1.81 -6.72 0.56
C CYS A 45 -2.49 -8.05 0.23
N PHE A 46 -3.82 -8.09 0.21
CA PHE A 46 -4.59 -9.28 -0.13
C PHE A 46 -4.44 -9.71 -1.60
N ALA A 47 -4.33 -8.76 -2.52
CA ALA A 47 -4.05 -9.08 -3.92
C ALA A 47 -2.67 -9.74 -4.07
N ASN A 48 -1.65 -9.19 -3.40
CA ASN A 48 -0.30 -9.74 -3.39
C ASN A 48 -0.26 -11.15 -2.77
N GLN A 49 -0.98 -11.40 -1.67
CA GLN A 49 -1.07 -12.74 -1.06
C GLN A 49 -1.55 -13.78 -2.09
N ARG A 50 -2.64 -13.49 -2.81
CA ARG A 50 -3.15 -14.38 -3.86
C ARG A 50 -2.16 -14.59 -5.01
N MET A 51 -1.40 -13.57 -5.37
CA MET A 51 -0.35 -13.70 -6.38
C MET A 51 0.78 -14.62 -5.90
N ILE A 52 1.19 -14.48 -4.63
CA ILE A 52 2.22 -15.34 -4.02
C ILE A 52 1.72 -16.78 -3.93
N GLU A 53 0.48 -17.01 -3.52
CA GLU A 53 -0.12 -18.36 -3.50
C GLU A 53 -0.18 -18.97 -4.90
N SER A 54 -0.59 -18.19 -5.90
CA SER A 54 -0.59 -18.65 -7.30
C SER A 54 0.82 -19.02 -7.78
N ALA A 55 1.83 -18.24 -7.40
CA ALA A 55 3.22 -18.54 -7.71
C ALA A 55 3.72 -19.78 -6.96
N ALA A 56 3.30 -19.97 -5.71
CA ALA A 56 3.62 -21.17 -4.93
C ALA A 56 3.03 -22.43 -5.57
N VAL A 57 1.79 -22.38 -6.06
CA VAL A 57 1.17 -23.48 -6.82
C VAL A 57 1.94 -23.73 -8.12
N GLN A 58 2.34 -22.69 -8.84
CA GLN A 58 3.13 -22.89 -10.06
C GLN A 58 4.49 -23.53 -9.77
N TYR A 59 5.16 -23.11 -8.70
CA TYR A 59 6.40 -23.72 -8.25
C TYR A 59 6.23 -25.21 -7.94
N THR A 60 5.13 -25.60 -7.28
CA THR A 60 4.88 -27.03 -7.00
C THR A 60 4.72 -27.86 -8.27
N LEU A 61 4.11 -27.30 -9.32
CA LEU A 61 3.96 -27.98 -10.62
C LEU A 61 5.30 -28.15 -11.33
N ASP A 62 6.21 -27.17 -11.20
CA ASP A 62 7.52 -27.20 -11.84
C ASP A 62 8.54 -28.09 -11.09
N ASN A 63 8.30 -28.41 -9.80
CA ASN A 63 9.30 -29.02 -8.91
C ASN A 63 8.86 -30.36 -8.26
N ASP A 64 8.06 -31.17 -8.95
CA ASP A 64 7.61 -32.50 -8.50
C ASP A 64 6.92 -32.47 -7.11
N ASP A 65 5.87 -31.64 -6.94
CA ASP A 65 5.01 -31.57 -5.74
C ASP A 65 5.73 -31.18 -4.43
N LYS A 66 6.87 -30.48 -4.52
CA LYS A 66 7.52 -29.89 -3.33
C LYS A 66 6.75 -28.68 -2.83
N GLU A 67 5.81 -28.89 -1.92
CA GLU A 67 5.05 -27.82 -1.28
C GLU A 67 5.94 -26.77 -0.60
N ILE A 68 5.54 -25.50 -0.77
CA ILE A 68 6.10 -24.38 -0.03
C ILE A 68 5.34 -24.26 1.28
N THR A 69 5.83 -24.95 2.30
CA THR A 69 5.24 -24.99 3.64
C THR A 69 5.82 -23.97 4.61
N ASP A 70 6.96 -23.37 4.26
CA ASP A 70 7.78 -22.57 5.17
C ASP A 70 8.07 -21.16 4.65
N VAL A 71 7.97 -20.18 5.55
CA VAL A 71 8.35 -18.77 5.41
C VAL A 71 9.71 -18.56 4.72
N ASN A 72 10.70 -19.39 5.04
CA ASN A 72 12.08 -19.28 4.52
C ASN A 72 12.22 -19.63 3.03
N LYS A 73 11.13 -20.03 2.37
CA LYS A 73 11.11 -20.42 0.95
C LYS A 73 10.44 -19.39 0.04
N ILE A 74 9.98 -18.24 0.54
CA ILE A 74 9.46 -17.15 -0.31
C ILE A 74 10.50 -16.69 -1.33
N GLU A 75 11.79 -16.74 -0.99
CA GLU A 75 12.87 -16.39 -1.92
C GLU A 75 12.90 -17.29 -3.17
N LEU A 76 12.42 -18.53 -3.08
CA LEU A 76 12.30 -19.44 -4.23
C LEU A 76 11.26 -18.96 -5.25
N LEU A 77 10.36 -18.07 -4.83
CA LEU A 77 9.34 -17.49 -5.70
C LEU A 77 9.82 -16.23 -6.42
N ASN A 78 11.02 -15.71 -6.11
CA ASN A 78 11.51 -14.48 -6.74
C ASN A 78 11.58 -14.57 -8.28
N ASP A 79 11.86 -15.76 -8.81
CA ASP A 79 11.90 -16.02 -10.26
C ASP A 79 10.52 -15.84 -10.92
N TYR A 80 9.44 -16.08 -10.19
CA TYR A 80 8.06 -15.87 -10.67
C TYR A 80 7.62 -14.40 -10.62
N PHE A 81 8.39 -13.53 -9.96
CA PHE A 81 8.10 -12.11 -9.77
C PHE A 81 9.14 -11.18 -10.41
N GLN A 82 9.85 -11.65 -11.45
CA GLN A 82 10.86 -10.85 -12.16
C GLN A 82 11.95 -10.30 -11.22
N GLY A 83 12.34 -11.10 -10.22
CA GLY A 83 13.50 -10.85 -9.35
C GLY A 83 13.18 -10.47 -7.90
N LYS A 84 11.94 -10.07 -7.57
CA LYS A 84 11.55 -9.85 -6.16
C LYS A 84 10.06 -10.06 -5.93
N ALA A 85 9.72 -10.94 -5.00
CA ALA A 85 8.34 -11.09 -4.54
C ALA A 85 7.77 -9.76 -4.01
N PRO A 86 6.47 -9.50 -4.22
CA PRO A 86 5.83 -8.28 -3.69
C PRO A 86 5.95 -8.25 -2.17
N THR A 87 6.08 -7.05 -1.60
CA THR A 87 6.08 -6.81 -0.16
C THR A 87 4.77 -6.17 0.27
N CYS A 88 4.43 -6.25 1.55
CA CYS A 88 3.27 -5.55 2.05
C CYS A 88 3.48 -4.02 1.92
N PRO A 89 2.46 -3.24 1.53
CA PRO A 89 2.54 -1.77 1.54
C PRO A 89 2.88 -1.18 2.91
N SER A 90 2.55 -1.87 4.02
CA SER A 90 2.94 -1.48 5.38
C SER A 90 4.43 -1.68 5.70
N GLY A 91 5.19 -2.29 4.78
CA GLY A 91 6.64 -2.47 4.89
C GLY A 91 7.10 -3.85 5.32
N GLU A 92 6.20 -4.73 5.78
CA GLU A 92 6.56 -6.07 6.22
C GLU A 92 6.56 -7.12 5.09
N ALA A 93 7.36 -8.16 5.27
CA ALA A 93 7.36 -9.33 4.40
C ALA A 93 6.14 -10.23 4.70
N TYR A 94 5.77 -11.05 3.72
CA TYR A 94 4.73 -12.06 3.90
C TYR A 94 5.26 -13.28 4.65
N SER A 95 4.38 -13.97 5.38
CA SER A 95 4.68 -15.24 6.03
C SER A 95 3.86 -16.37 5.44
N ILE A 96 4.50 -17.50 5.13
CA ILE A 96 3.82 -18.73 4.70
C ILE A 96 3.78 -19.72 5.85
N GLU A 97 2.57 -20.10 6.26
CA GLU A 97 2.34 -21.19 7.22
C GLU A 97 1.28 -22.14 6.65
N GLY A 98 1.65 -23.41 6.44
CA GLY A 98 0.72 -24.44 5.96
C GLY A 98 0.10 -24.12 4.59
N GLY A 99 0.86 -23.49 3.70
CA GLY A 99 0.43 -23.14 2.34
C GLY A 99 -0.43 -21.87 2.24
N LYS A 100 -0.65 -21.14 3.34
CA LYS A 100 -1.37 -19.85 3.35
C LYS A 100 -0.40 -18.70 3.46
N VAL A 101 -0.58 -17.66 2.64
CA VAL A 101 0.28 -16.46 2.67
C VAL A 101 -0.39 -15.38 3.51
N ALA A 102 0.12 -15.14 4.72
CA ALA A 102 -0.37 -14.12 5.64
C ALA A 102 0.59 -12.92 5.74
N CYS A 103 0.09 -11.81 6.28
CA CYS A 103 0.87 -10.64 6.65
C CYS A 103 0.60 -10.31 8.12
N THR A 104 1.61 -9.93 8.90
CA THR A 104 1.46 -9.60 10.33
C THR A 104 0.46 -8.47 10.56
N GLU A 105 0.49 -7.43 9.72
CA GLU A 105 -0.32 -6.23 9.88
C GLU A 105 -1.78 -6.42 9.44
N HIS A 106 -2.01 -7.17 8.35
CA HIS A 106 -3.33 -7.25 7.71
C HIS A 106 -4.01 -8.64 7.82
N GLY A 107 -3.31 -9.65 8.34
CA GLY A 107 -3.78 -11.02 8.39
C GLY A 107 -3.81 -11.69 7.02
N HIS A 108 -4.66 -12.72 6.87
CA HIS A 108 -4.87 -13.43 5.61
C HIS A 108 -6.15 -12.96 4.91
N TYR A 109 -6.15 -12.91 3.58
CA TYR A 109 -7.30 -12.38 2.81
C TYR A 109 -8.61 -13.17 3.03
N SER A 110 -8.55 -14.45 3.40
CA SER A 110 -9.76 -15.24 3.70
C SER A 110 -10.51 -14.74 4.93
N ASP A 111 -9.80 -14.12 5.87
CA ASP A 111 -10.39 -13.65 7.13
C ASP A 111 -11.24 -12.39 6.91
N SER A 112 -11.05 -11.71 5.77
CA SER A 112 -11.84 -10.54 5.41
C SER A 112 -13.18 -10.86 4.73
N GLN A 113 -13.42 -12.12 4.37
CA GLN A 113 -14.63 -12.56 3.64
C GLN A 113 -15.70 -13.14 4.59
N LYS A 114 -15.46 -13.07 5.90
CA LYS A 114 -16.34 -13.56 6.96
C LYS A 114 -17.03 -12.40 7.66
#